data_AF-A0A973L096-F1
#
_entry.id   AF-A0A973L096-F1
#
_cell.length_a   1.000
_cell.length_b   1.000
_cell.length_c   1.000
_cell.angle_alpha   90.00
_cell.angle_beta   90.00
_cell.angle_gamma   90.00
#
_symmetry.space_group_name_H-M   'P 1'
#
loop_
_entity.id
_entity.type
_entity.pdbx_description
1 polymer ?
#
loop_
_entity_poly.entity_id
_entity_poly.type
_entity_poly.pdbx_seq_one_letter_code
_entity_poly.pdbx_strand_id
1 'polypeptide(L)'
;MHLLHQRGPLHDLPDTPEAYDAVLADVVEQALRRMTPEGNLERPDAVDDIGDTSLGITSLLLLALQRTKHPTLPEAVRRSLAFHLNERVYTEDNPGYPNLRIRNSGLPYARYVLEAGAHPIGDWPSTVWALLQAVNILDAPDGLVDADQRAQLLDVARGYWRWLTDATFFNPQEAGNQAIGCVVGGLMLARHLPAEEGESIRARAIGLYTEKIRAHRVRDRGALLPPEHGGAYDNNYGPISLSFLAQAHRVSGEEIFAEDGDALARYIDARLTGGGFDNGGPRYSEQHSGFESVLGLRYFSRRIGSDLGRYRGDTRWGRHAAGPDGGVDGHFAWMLVWQIQDPTRWHRTPSTEPVRHQLRAGTVSVAFDDRMTPSVVEAGGTYYL
;
A
#
# COMPACT_ATOMS: atom_id res chain seq x y z
N MET A 1 10.41 26.98 14.24
CA MET A 1 9.06 26.41 14.03
C MET A 1 9.16 24.92 14.36
N HIS A 2 8.38 24.41 15.31
CA HIS A 2 8.35 22.97 15.57
C HIS A 2 7.54 22.31 14.45
N LEU A 3 8.21 21.59 13.56
CA LEU A 3 7.52 20.73 12.61
C LEU A 3 6.81 19.63 13.41
N LEU A 4 5.49 19.56 13.30
CA LEU A 4 4.72 18.48 13.88
C LEU A 4 5.00 17.23 13.04
N HIS A 5 5.97 16.45 13.54
CA HIS A 5 6.26 15.08 13.14
C HIS A 5 6.86 14.92 11.73
N GLN A 6 8.20 14.91 11.66
CA GLN A 6 9.03 14.31 10.60
C GLN A 6 10.39 13.98 11.25
N ARG A 7 10.49 12.78 11.85
CA ARG A 7 11.48 12.47 12.89
C ARG A 7 12.87 12.18 12.33
N GLY A 8 12.95 11.45 11.22
CA GLY A 8 14.22 11.08 10.60
C GLY A 8 14.05 10.45 9.22
N PRO A 9 15.15 10.35 8.45
CA PRO A 9 15.18 9.66 7.17
C PRO A 9 14.72 8.20 7.25
N LEU A 10 13.96 7.73 6.25
CA LEU A 10 13.57 6.33 6.15
C LEU A 10 14.77 5.39 5.95
N HIS A 11 15.84 5.84 5.30
CA HIS A 11 17.05 5.02 5.11
C HIS A 11 17.87 4.77 6.40
N ASP A 12 17.53 5.42 7.50
CA ASP A 12 18.15 5.18 8.82
C ASP A 12 17.45 4.05 9.58
N LEU A 13 16.27 3.62 9.14
CA LEU A 13 15.57 2.49 9.71
C LEU A 13 16.36 1.19 9.43
N PRO A 14 16.58 0.29 10.42
CA PRO A 14 17.35 -0.95 10.24
C PRO A 14 16.79 -1.88 9.15
N ASP A 15 17.49 -2.10 8.04
CA ASP A 15 17.00 -2.84 6.86
C ASP A 15 17.58 -4.26 6.68
N THR A 16 18.01 -4.88 7.78
CA THR A 16 18.56 -6.24 7.79
C THR A 16 17.47 -7.30 7.99
N PRO A 17 17.71 -8.56 7.57
CA PRO A 17 16.79 -9.66 7.83
C PRO A 17 16.41 -9.80 9.32
N GLU A 18 17.39 -9.63 10.23
CA GLU A 18 17.19 -9.76 11.68
C GLU A 18 16.30 -8.65 12.23
N ALA A 19 16.41 -7.43 11.69
CA ALA A 19 15.52 -6.33 12.06
C ALA A 19 14.08 -6.60 11.63
N TYR A 20 13.87 -7.20 10.46
CA TYR A 20 12.54 -7.63 10.03
C TYR A 20 12.00 -8.79 10.85
N ASP A 21 12.84 -9.75 11.24
CA ASP A 21 12.42 -10.85 12.11
C ASP A 21 12.02 -10.34 13.50
N ALA A 22 12.69 -9.31 14.03
CA ALA A 22 12.29 -8.65 15.28
C ALA A 22 10.92 -7.96 15.15
N VAL A 23 10.66 -7.28 14.02
CA VAL A 23 9.34 -6.69 13.74
C VAL A 23 8.26 -7.77 13.67
N LEU A 24 8.52 -8.87 12.96
CA LEU A 24 7.55 -9.97 12.85
C LEU A 24 7.32 -10.66 14.19
N ALA A 25 8.34 -10.80 15.04
CA ALA A 25 8.18 -11.35 16.38
C ALA A 25 7.26 -10.49 17.26
N ASP A 26 7.40 -9.17 17.21
CA ASP A 26 6.50 -8.23 17.91
C ASP A 26 5.07 -8.31 17.38
N VAL A 27 4.89 -8.34 16.06
CA VAL A 27 3.56 -8.56 15.43
C VAL A 27 2.94 -9.88 15.91
N VAL A 28 3.71 -10.97 15.94
CA VAL A 28 3.24 -12.28 16.41
C VAL A 28 2.81 -12.21 17.88
N GLU A 29 3.62 -11.61 18.75
CA GLU A 29 3.30 -11.46 20.16
C GLU A 29 2.00 -10.68 20.37
N GLN A 30 1.86 -9.53 19.70
CA GLN A 30 0.65 -8.69 19.80
C GLN A 30 -0.59 -9.40 19.24
N ALA A 31 -0.47 -10.03 18.07
CA ALA A 31 -1.58 -10.72 17.42
C ALA A 31 -2.05 -11.94 18.24
N LEU A 32 -1.14 -12.77 18.76
CA LEU A 32 -1.50 -13.92 19.58
C LEU A 32 -2.16 -13.52 20.90
N ARG A 33 -1.79 -12.38 21.49
CA ARG A 33 -2.46 -11.84 22.67
C ARG A 33 -3.87 -11.33 22.36
N ARG A 34 -4.08 -10.73 21.19
CA ARG A 34 -5.36 -10.13 20.78
C ARG A 34 -6.36 -11.16 20.25
N MET A 35 -5.88 -12.23 19.63
CA MET A 35 -6.73 -13.18 18.90
C MET A 35 -7.83 -13.79 19.78
N THR A 36 -9.09 -13.67 19.34
CA THR A 36 -10.23 -14.31 20.02
C THR A 36 -10.28 -15.81 19.73
N PRO A 37 -11.01 -16.64 20.50
CA PRO A 37 -11.17 -18.08 20.25
C PRO A 37 -11.59 -18.44 18.81
N GLU A 38 -12.37 -17.59 18.16
CA GLU A 38 -12.86 -17.77 16.79
C GLU A 38 -11.81 -17.42 15.72
N GLY A 39 -10.72 -16.74 16.10
CA GLY A 39 -9.65 -16.31 15.20
C GLY A 39 -9.70 -14.83 14.81
N ASN A 40 -10.63 -14.06 15.38
CA ASN A 40 -10.76 -12.63 15.10
C ASN A 40 -9.51 -11.85 15.56
N LEU A 41 -8.96 -11.02 14.67
CA LEU A 41 -7.83 -10.13 14.92
C LEU A 41 -8.17 -8.64 14.74
N GLU A 42 -9.44 -8.34 14.48
CA GLU A 42 -9.97 -6.97 14.38
C GLU A 42 -9.75 -6.19 15.67
N ARG A 43 -9.69 -4.88 15.53
CA ARG A 43 -9.60 -3.95 16.66
C ARG A 43 -11.01 -3.69 17.22
N PRO A 44 -11.28 -3.96 18.51
CA PRO A 44 -12.60 -3.72 19.10
C PRO A 44 -13.03 -2.25 19.12
N ASP A 45 -12.07 -1.33 19.06
CA ASP A 45 -12.27 0.12 19.04
C ASP A 45 -12.33 0.72 17.62
N ALA A 46 -12.12 -0.09 16.58
CA ALA A 46 -12.27 0.34 15.19
C ALA A 46 -13.75 0.27 14.80
N VAL A 47 -14.31 1.43 14.44
CA VAL A 47 -15.71 1.58 13.98
C VAL A 47 -15.82 1.61 12.45
N ASP A 48 -14.73 1.97 11.78
CA ASP A 48 -14.56 1.96 10.33
C ASP A 48 -13.45 0.94 10.00
N ASP A 49 -13.69 0.01 9.08
CA ASP A 49 -12.71 -0.97 8.62
C ASP A 49 -12.18 -0.60 7.23
N ILE A 50 -11.14 0.22 7.23
CA ILE A 50 -10.55 0.76 6.02
C ILE A 50 -9.68 -0.27 5.29
N GLY A 51 -9.61 -1.57 5.62
CA GLY A 51 -8.98 -2.49 4.66
C GLY A 51 -8.61 -3.87 5.16
N ASP A 52 -9.55 -4.53 5.85
CA ASP A 52 -9.47 -5.95 6.25
C ASP A 52 -8.28 -6.22 7.15
N THR A 53 -8.30 -5.50 8.29
CA THR A 53 -7.26 -5.51 9.32
C THR A 53 -6.97 -6.94 9.78
N SER A 54 -7.99 -7.77 9.98
CA SER A 54 -7.80 -9.16 10.37
C SER A 54 -6.99 -9.94 9.33
N LEU A 55 -7.39 -9.93 8.04
CA LEU A 55 -6.67 -10.67 6.99
C LEU A 55 -5.24 -10.15 6.79
N GLY A 56 -5.04 -8.84 6.96
CA GLY A 56 -3.71 -8.26 6.92
C GLY A 56 -2.77 -8.80 7.99
N ILE A 57 -3.24 -8.94 9.22
CA ILE A 57 -2.42 -9.56 10.28
C ILE A 57 -2.25 -11.06 10.01
N THR A 58 -3.26 -11.76 9.48
CA THR A 58 -3.10 -13.16 9.04
C THR A 58 -1.95 -13.28 8.04
N SER A 59 -1.84 -12.35 7.09
CA SER A 59 -0.75 -12.30 6.11
C SER A 59 0.64 -12.16 6.77
N LEU A 60 0.76 -11.30 7.79
CA LEU A 60 2.00 -11.15 8.56
C LEU A 60 2.34 -12.38 9.41
N LEU A 61 1.33 -13.00 10.04
CA LEU A 61 1.51 -14.25 10.78
C LEU A 61 2.00 -15.38 9.87
N LEU A 62 1.47 -15.46 8.65
CA LEU A 62 1.91 -16.44 7.67
C LEU A 62 3.35 -16.18 7.19
N LEU A 63 3.72 -14.91 6.96
CA LEU A 63 5.11 -14.55 6.65
C LEU A 63 6.05 -14.89 7.82
N ALA A 64 5.64 -14.63 9.06
CA ALA A 64 6.40 -14.99 10.25
C ALA A 64 6.55 -16.51 10.38
N LEU A 65 5.49 -17.28 10.12
CA LEU A 65 5.52 -18.75 10.08
C LEU A 65 6.50 -19.26 9.01
N GLN A 66 6.45 -18.70 7.80
CA GLN A 66 7.36 -19.06 6.72
C GLN A 66 8.82 -18.90 7.14
N ARG A 67 9.17 -17.78 7.79
CA ARG A 67 10.55 -17.41 8.13
C ARG A 67 11.07 -18.08 9.39
N THR A 68 10.25 -18.18 10.43
CA THR A 68 10.69 -18.59 11.78
C THR A 68 10.29 -20.01 12.15
N LYS A 69 9.32 -20.61 11.44
CA LYS A 69 8.72 -21.92 11.75
C LYS A 69 8.13 -21.98 13.16
N HIS A 70 7.64 -20.85 13.68
CA HIS A 70 7.10 -20.75 15.03
C HIS A 70 5.93 -21.73 15.26
N PRO A 71 5.97 -22.59 16.30
CA PRO A 71 5.11 -23.76 16.42
C PRO A 71 3.63 -23.45 16.68
N THR A 72 3.31 -22.28 17.24
CA THR A 72 1.92 -21.87 17.51
C THR A 72 1.25 -21.19 16.31
N LEU A 73 2.01 -20.77 15.31
CA LEU A 73 1.46 -20.00 14.19
C LEU A 73 0.61 -20.79 13.20
N PRO A 74 0.82 -22.09 12.92
CA PRO A 74 -0.04 -22.84 12.01
C PRO A 74 -1.52 -22.77 12.44
N GLU A 75 -1.78 -22.99 13.73
CA GLU A 75 -3.13 -22.94 14.27
C GLU A 75 -3.72 -21.52 14.29
N ALA A 76 -2.89 -20.52 14.62
CA ALA A 76 -3.32 -19.12 14.61
C ALA A 76 -3.69 -18.64 13.19
N VAL A 77 -2.88 -18.96 12.18
CA VAL A 77 -3.16 -18.67 10.77
C VAL A 77 -4.43 -19.38 10.33
N ARG A 78 -4.57 -20.68 10.62
CA ARG A 78 -5.76 -21.47 10.27
C ARG A 78 -7.04 -20.86 10.82
N ARG A 79 -7.07 -20.52 12.11
CA ARG A 79 -8.23 -19.90 12.77
C ARG A 79 -8.53 -18.50 12.24
N SER A 80 -7.50 -17.68 12.09
CA SER A 80 -7.68 -16.31 11.61
C SER A 80 -8.18 -16.26 10.16
N LEU A 81 -7.65 -17.12 9.29
CA LEU A 81 -8.14 -17.24 7.92
C LEU A 81 -9.58 -17.79 7.87
N ALA A 82 -9.91 -18.77 8.72
CA ALA A 82 -11.28 -19.28 8.83
C ALA A 82 -12.25 -18.17 9.27
N PHE A 83 -11.86 -17.34 10.23
CA PHE A 83 -12.66 -16.18 10.65
C PHE A 83 -12.91 -15.23 9.48
N HIS A 84 -11.88 -14.84 8.72
CA HIS A 84 -12.06 -13.97 7.56
C HIS A 84 -13.05 -14.57 6.55
N LEU A 85 -12.83 -15.82 6.15
CA LEU A 85 -13.65 -16.51 5.15
C LEU A 85 -15.12 -16.66 5.55
N ASN A 86 -15.41 -16.78 6.85
CA ASN A 86 -16.75 -16.98 7.37
C ASN A 86 -17.48 -15.68 7.74
N GLU A 87 -16.75 -14.70 8.28
CA GLU A 87 -17.34 -13.53 8.96
C GLU A 87 -17.04 -12.19 8.27
N ARG A 88 -16.06 -12.14 7.35
CA ARG A 88 -15.56 -10.91 6.73
C ARG A 88 -15.77 -10.84 5.22
N VAL A 89 -16.32 -11.90 4.61
CA VAL A 89 -16.66 -11.95 3.19
C VAL A 89 -18.16 -11.68 3.00
N TYR A 90 -18.50 -10.54 2.38
CA TYR A 90 -19.90 -10.13 2.19
C TYR A 90 -20.33 -10.32 0.74
N THR A 91 -21.58 -10.73 0.53
CA THR A 91 -22.18 -10.95 -0.80
C THR A 91 -23.48 -10.18 -1.02
N GLU A 92 -24.04 -9.62 0.05
CA GLU A 92 -25.23 -8.76 0.02
C GLU A 92 -24.82 -7.31 -0.18
N ASP A 93 -25.40 -6.66 -1.20
CA ASP A 93 -25.16 -5.26 -1.52
C ASP A 93 -25.35 -4.35 -0.29
N ASN A 94 -24.41 -3.44 -0.07
CA ASN A 94 -24.62 -2.28 0.78
C ASN A 94 -25.67 -1.35 0.11
N PRO A 95 -26.86 -1.15 0.72
CA PRO A 95 -27.94 -0.38 0.11
C PRO A 95 -27.59 1.11 -0.08
N GLY A 96 -26.60 1.61 0.66
CA GLY A 96 -26.10 2.98 0.55
C GLY A 96 -25.02 3.17 -0.51
N TYR A 97 -24.48 2.11 -1.11
CA TYR A 97 -23.31 2.22 -1.99
C TYR A 97 -23.71 2.69 -3.39
N PRO A 98 -23.33 3.91 -3.82
CA PRO A 98 -23.84 4.50 -5.06
C PRO A 98 -23.14 3.96 -6.31
N ASN A 99 -21.98 3.30 -6.15
CA ASN A 99 -21.07 2.97 -7.25
C ASN A 99 -21.28 1.56 -7.83
N LEU A 100 -22.35 0.86 -7.44
CA LEU A 100 -22.73 -0.42 -8.03
C LEU A 100 -23.26 -0.21 -9.45
N ARG A 101 -22.61 -0.85 -10.42
CA ARG A 101 -23.10 -1.00 -11.79
C ARG A 101 -24.08 -2.17 -11.91
N ILE A 102 -23.86 -3.21 -11.12
CA ILE A 102 -24.68 -4.41 -11.05
C ILE A 102 -25.15 -4.58 -9.62
N ARG A 103 -26.46 -4.50 -9.40
CA ARG A 103 -27.07 -4.77 -8.10
C ARG A 103 -27.34 -6.26 -7.92
N ASN A 104 -27.29 -6.74 -6.68
CA ASN A 104 -27.49 -8.12 -6.29
C ASN A 104 -26.56 -9.06 -7.07
N SER A 105 -25.30 -8.66 -7.26
CA SER A 105 -24.35 -9.44 -8.04
C SER A 105 -24.00 -10.77 -7.36
N GLY A 106 -24.16 -10.86 -6.04
CA GLY A 106 -23.75 -12.00 -5.22
C GLY A 106 -22.24 -12.23 -5.18
N LEU A 107 -21.44 -11.32 -5.77
CA LEU A 107 -19.99 -11.40 -5.75
C LEU A 107 -19.47 -11.00 -4.37
N PRO A 108 -18.43 -11.70 -3.86
CA PRO A 108 -17.84 -11.36 -2.59
C PRO A 108 -17.16 -9.98 -2.68
N TYR A 109 -17.22 -9.24 -1.58
CA TYR A 109 -16.50 -7.97 -1.38
C TYR A 109 -16.23 -7.77 0.12
N ALA A 110 -15.32 -6.85 0.44
CA ALA A 110 -15.04 -6.46 1.82
C ALA A 110 -15.74 -5.13 2.14
N ARG A 111 -16.40 -5.07 3.30
CA ARG A 111 -17.11 -3.86 3.74
C ARG A 111 -16.18 -2.88 4.43
N TYR A 112 -16.46 -1.59 4.23
CA TYR A 112 -15.84 -0.52 5.02
C TYR A 112 -16.48 -0.37 6.39
N VAL A 113 -17.81 -0.44 6.51
CA VAL A 113 -18.50 -0.45 7.82
C VAL A 113 -18.97 -1.87 8.10
N LEU A 114 -18.64 -2.41 9.27
CA LEU A 114 -18.97 -3.80 9.60
C LEU A 114 -20.45 -3.97 9.94
N GLU A 115 -21.02 -2.95 10.55
CA GLU A 115 -22.43 -2.92 10.89
C GLU A 115 -23.28 -2.99 9.61
N ALA A 116 -24.37 -3.75 9.69
CA ALA A 116 -25.34 -3.80 8.61
C ALA A 116 -26.01 -2.42 8.44
N GLY A 117 -26.12 -1.94 7.21
CA GLY A 117 -26.78 -0.67 6.94
C GLY A 117 -26.31 -0.01 5.66
N ALA A 118 -26.86 1.17 5.39
CA ALA A 118 -26.47 1.99 4.26
C ALA A 118 -25.27 2.87 4.64
N HIS A 119 -24.18 2.77 3.89
CA HIS A 119 -23.08 3.73 3.95
C HIS A 119 -22.57 4.08 2.54
N PRO A 120 -22.18 5.35 2.28
CA PRO A 120 -22.03 5.81 0.90
C PRO A 120 -20.66 5.53 0.27
N ILE A 121 -19.65 5.13 1.07
CA ILE A 121 -18.25 5.08 0.64
C ILE A 121 -17.51 3.89 1.26
N GLY A 122 -16.32 3.62 0.74
CA GLY A 122 -15.30 2.79 1.40
C GLY A 122 -15.27 1.32 0.96
N ASP A 123 -16.38 0.73 0.50
CA ASP A 123 -16.37 -0.70 0.13
C ASP A 123 -15.38 -1.03 -0.99
N TRP A 124 -15.20 -0.11 -1.94
CA TRP A 124 -14.25 -0.31 -3.02
C TRP A 124 -12.79 -0.34 -2.59
N PRO A 125 -12.25 0.68 -1.89
CA PRO A 125 -10.92 0.55 -1.33
C PRO A 125 -10.76 -0.63 -0.38
N SER A 126 -11.72 -0.87 0.54
CA SER A 126 -11.64 -2.02 1.46
C SER A 126 -11.53 -3.35 0.72
N THR A 127 -12.23 -3.50 -0.40
CA THR A 127 -12.12 -4.70 -1.26
C THR A 127 -10.79 -4.78 -2.01
N VAL A 128 -10.21 -3.65 -2.44
CA VAL A 128 -8.84 -3.63 -3.02
C VAL A 128 -7.83 -4.14 -2.00
N TRP A 129 -7.92 -3.64 -0.76
CA TRP A 129 -7.04 -4.01 0.34
C TRP A 129 -7.17 -5.48 0.71
N ALA A 130 -8.39 -5.99 0.86
CA ALA A 130 -8.66 -7.40 1.07
C ALA A 130 -8.09 -8.28 -0.05
N LEU A 131 -8.23 -7.86 -1.32
CA LEU A 131 -7.64 -8.56 -2.46
C LEU A 131 -6.10 -8.64 -2.34
N LEU A 132 -5.43 -7.54 -1.99
CA LEU A 132 -3.97 -7.52 -1.81
C LEU A 132 -3.51 -8.44 -0.67
N GLN A 133 -4.24 -8.49 0.44
CA GLN A 133 -3.93 -9.42 1.53
C GLN A 133 -4.17 -10.88 1.14
N ALA A 134 -5.27 -11.16 0.43
CA ALA A 134 -5.60 -12.50 -0.05
C ALA A 134 -4.50 -13.02 -0.99
N VAL A 135 -4.05 -12.24 -1.97
CA VAL A 135 -2.99 -12.67 -2.90
C VAL A 135 -1.64 -12.83 -2.24
N ASN A 136 -1.33 -12.09 -1.16
CA ASN A 136 -0.13 -12.33 -0.36
C ASN A 136 -0.18 -13.68 0.35
N ILE A 137 -1.34 -14.06 0.89
CA ILE A 137 -1.54 -15.37 1.52
C ILE A 137 -1.44 -16.48 0.46
N LEU A 138 -2.01 -16.28 -0.72
CA LEU A 138 -1.92 -17.24 -1.83
C LEU A 138 -0.48 -17.42 -2.35
N ASP A 139 0.34 -16.35 -2.32
CA ASP A 139 1.76 -16.37 -2.69
C ASP A 139 2.66 -17.11 -1.68
N ALA A 140 2.14 -17.47 -0.50
CA ALA A 140 2.90 -18.26 0.47
C ALA A 140 3.21 -19.68 -0.06
N PRO A 141 4.35 -20.29 0.34
CA PRO A 141 4.69 -21.65 -0.05
C PRO A 141 3.61 -22.68 0.32
N ASP A 142 3.48 -23.72 -0.52
CA ASP A 142 2.56 -24.83 -0.29
C ASP A 142 2.74 -25.48 1.09
N GLY A 143 1.63 -25.90 1.69
CA GLY A 143 1.61 -26.59 2.98
C GLY A 143 1.67 -25.69 4.22
N LEU A 144 1.75 -24.36 4.06
CA LEU A 144 1.60 -23.42 5.19
C LEU A 144 0.14 -23.05 5.49
N VAL A 145 -0.73 -23.19 4.50
CA VAL A 145 -2.18 -23.00 4.61
C VAL A 145 -2.85 -24.30 4.17
N ASP A 146 -3.94 -24.65 4.84
CA ASP A 146 -4.75 -25.81 4.47
C ASP A 146 -5.27 -25.70 3.03
N ALA A 147 -5.29 -26.82 2.30
CA ALA A 147 -5.63 -26.84 0.88
C ALA A 147 -7.05 -26.33 0.61
N ASP A 148 -8.02 -26.68 1.47
CA ASP A 148 -9.41 -26.27 1.31
C ASP A 148 -9.55 -24.77 1.61
N GLN A 149 -8.89 -24.27 2.65
CA GLN A 149 -8.87 -22.82 2.94
C GLN A 149 -8.19 -22.03 1.82
N ARG A 150 -7.12 -22.57 1.24
CA ARG A 150 -6.42 -21.94 0.11
C ARG A 150 -7.31 -21.87 -1.12
N ALA A 151 -8.03 -22.94 -1.42
CA ALA A 151 -8.98 -22.97 -2.54
C ALA A 151 -10.13 -21.98 -2.32
N GLN A 152 -10.71 -21.95 -1.12
CA GLN A 152 -11.77 -21.01 -0.77
C GLN A 152 -11.30 -19.54 -0.89
N LEU A 153 -10.09 -19.24 -0.39
CA LEU A 153 -9.50 -17.91 -0.51
C LEU A 153 -9.24 -17.50 -1.97
N LEU A 154 -8.83 -18.43 -2.82
CA LEU A 154 -8.66 -18.18 -4.25
C LEU A 154 -9.99 -17.80 -4.90
N ASP A 155 -11.08 -18.50 -4.60
CA ASP A 155 -12.41 -18.18 -5.11
C ASP A 155 -12.91 -16.81 -4.60
N VAL A 156 -12.66 -16.49 -3.32
CA VAL A 156 -12.95 -15.16 -2.76
C VAL A 156 -12.15 -14.08 -3.48
N ALA A 157 -10.84 -14.27 -3.70
CA ALA A 157 -10.00 -13.31 -4.40
C ALA A 157 -10.45 -13.08 -5.86
N ARG A 158 -10.87 -14.14 -6.57
CA ARG A 158 -11.49 -14.02 -7.90
C ARG A 158 -12.77 -13.20 -7.85
N GLY A 159 -13.58 -13.43 -6.83
CA GLY A 159 -14.81 -12.67 -6.62
C GLY A 159 -14.56 -11.19 -6.28
N TYR A 160 -13.57 -10.88 -5.42
CA TYR A 160 -13.13 -9.50 -5.15
C TYR A 160 -12.70 -8.79 -6.43
N TRP A 161 -11.87 -9.43 -7.25
CA TRP A 161 -11.45 -8.88 -8.54
C TRP A 161 -12.65 -8.56 -9.45
N ARG A 162 -13.61 -9.49 -9.56
CA ARG A 162 -14.82 -9.28 -10.36
C ARG A 162 -15.72 -8.20 -9.77
N TRP A 163 -15.86 -8.13 -8.46
CA TRP A 163 -16.67 -7.09 -7.82
C TRP A 163 -16.07 -5.70 -8.07
N LEU A 164 -14.74 -5.57 -7.96
CA LEU A 164 -13.98 -4.33 -8.21
C LEU A 164 -14.01 -3.86 -9.66
N THR A 165 -14.13 -4.78 -10.63
CA THR A 165 -13.94 -4.48 -12.05
C THR A 165 -15.21 -4.61 -12.90
N ASP A 166 -16.15 -5.47 -12.51
CA ASP A 166 -17.42 -5.72 -13.20
C ASP A 166 -18.61 -5.09 -12.48
N ALA A 167 -18.78 -5.40 -11.19
CA ALA A 167 -19.98 -5.02 -10.43
C ALA A 167 -19.99 -3.56 -9.99
N THR A 168 -18.82 -2.91 -9.96
CA THR A 168 -18.65 -1.51 -9.55
C THR A 168 -18.06 -0.65 -10.67
N PHE A 169 -18.27 0.66 -10.58
CA PHE A 169 -17.42 1.59 -11.32
C PHE A 169 -15.98 1.48 -10.81
N PHE A 170 -15.03 1.32 -11.74
CA PHE A 170 -13.62 1.25 -11.39
C PHE A 170 -13.11 2.60 -10.90
N ASN A 171 -12.37 2.59 -9.78
CA ASN A 171 -11.84 3.78 -9.12
C ASN A 171 -12.90 4.89 -8.88
N PRO A 172 -13.98 4.59 -8.15
CA PRO A 172 -15.09 5.53 -8.00
C PRO A 172 -14.77 6.75 -7.13
N GLN A 173 -13.66 6.71 -6.37
CA GLN A 173 -13.20 7.80 -5.49
C GLN A 173 -12.13 8.69 -6.13
N GLU A 174 -11.76 8.42 -7.39
CA GLU A 174 -10.65 9.06 -8.08
C GLU A 174 -9.34 9.01 -7.26
N ALA A 175 -9.09 7.87 -6.61
CA ALA A 175 -7.91 7.61 -5.78
C ALA A 175 -6.91 6.74 -6.56
N GLY A 176 -5.88 7.38 -7.12
CA GLY A 176 -4.90 6.76 -8.00
C GLY A 176 -4.16 5.61 -7.34
N ASN A 177 -3.71 5.79 -6.10
CA ASN A 177 -3.04 4.76 -5.31
C ASN A 177 -3.87 3.48 -5.17
N GLN A 178 -5.16 3.59 -4.83
CA GLN A 178 -6.07 2.47 -4.69
C GLN A 178 -6.34 1.79 -6.04
N ALA A 179 -6.48 2.59 -7.11
CA ALA A 179 -6.61 2.07 -8.46
C ALA A 179 -5.40 1.25 -8.90
N ILE A 180 -4.18 1.73 -8.62
CA ILE A 180 -2.95 0.98 -8.90
C ILE A 180 -2.88 -0.26 -7.99
N GLY A 181 -3.28 -0.16 -6.73
CA GLY A 181 -3.43 -1.30 -5.81
C GLY A 181 -4.34 -2.40 -6.38
N CYS A 182 -5.49 -2.04 -6.95
CA CYS A 182 -6.39 -2.97 -7.61
C CYS A 182 -5.71 -3.68 -8.80
N VAL A 183 -4.96 -2.94 -9.62
CA VAL A 183 -4.18 -3.50 -10.74
C VAL A 183 -3.14 -4.49 -10.24
N VAL A 184 -2.38 -4.15 -9.19
CA VAL A 184 -1.39 -5.05 -8.58
C VAL A 184 -2.07 -6.32 -8.06
N GLY A 185 -3.21 -6.20 -7.37
CA GLY A 185 -3.98 -7.34 -6.89
C GLY A 185 -4.40 -8.28 -8.02
N GLY A 186 -4.90 -7.74 -9.15
CA GLY A 186 -5.22 -8.52 -10.34
C GLY A 186 -4.01 -9.23 -10.95
N LEU A 187 -2.87 -8.54 -11.07
CA LEU A 187 -1.63 -9.12 -11.60
C LEU A 187 -1.09 -10.25 -10.70
N MET A 188 -1.18 -10.10 -9.38
CA MET A 188 -0.78 -11.14 -8.44
C MET A 188 -1.76 -12.32 -8.46
N LEU A 189 -3.07 -12.06 -8.50
CA LEU A 189 -4.10 -13.10 -8.61
C LEU A 189 -3.92 -13.96 -9.87
N ALA A 190 -3.60 -13.35 -11.01
CA ALA A 190 -3.42 -14.04 -12.28
C ALA A 190 -2.44 -15.23 -12.21
N ARG A 191 -1.40 -15.15 -11.36
CA ARG A 191 -0.38 -16.19 -11.18
C ARG A 191 -0.90 -17.45 -10.50
N HIS A 192 -2.06 -17.37 -9.84
CA HIS A 192 -2.71 -18.48 -9.12
C HIS A 192 -3.81 -19.17 -9.92
N LEU A 193 -4.06 -18.72 -11.15
CA LEU A 193 -5.15 -19.20 -11.99
C LEU A 193 -4.66 -20.09 -13.13
N PRO A 194 -5.56 -20.92 -13.72
CA PRO A 194 -5.26 -21.58 -14.98
C PRO A 194 -4.81 -20.58 -16.04
N ALA A 195 -3.87 -20.99 -16.90
CA ALA A 195 -3.15 -20.07 -17.80
C ALA A 195 -4.06 -19.13 -18.63
N GLU A 196 -5.16 -19.63 -19.18
CA GLU A 196 -6.09 -18.82 -19.98
C GLU A 196 -6.82 -17.77 -19.13
N GLU A 197 -7.29 -18.15 -17.94
CA GLU A 197 -7.96 -17.23 -17.02
C GLU A 197 -6.96 -16.21 -16.45
N GLY A 198 -5.76 -16.67 -16.08
CA GLY A 198 -4.67 -15.83 -15.62
C GLY A 198 -4.29 -14.77 -16.65
N GLU A 199 -4.13 -15.16 -17.92
CA GLU A 199 -3.81 -14.20 -18.99
C GLU A 199 -4.95 -13.19 -19.22
N SER A 200 -6.21 -13.63 -19.15
CA SER A 200 -7.37 -12.73 -19.24
C SER A 200 -7.36 -11.67 -18.12
N ILE A 201 -7.11 -12.08 -16.87
CA ILE A 201 -7.02 -11.13 -15.75
C ILE A 201 -5.80 -10.21 -15.91
N ARG A 202 -4.64 -10.75 -16.31
CA ARG A 202 -3.41 -9.98 -16.55
C ARG A 202 -3.64 -8.90 -17.61
N ALA A 203 -4.16 -9.27 -18.77
CA ALA A 203 -4.46 -8.35 -19.86
C ALA A 203 -5.45 -7.26 -19.41
N ARG A 204 -6.49 -7.63 -18.67
CA ARG A 204 -7.46 -6.67 -18.12
C ARG A 204 -6.83 -5.72 -17.11
N ALA A 205 -5.97 -6.20 -16.21
CA ALA A 205 -5.27 -5.36 -15.24
C ALA A 205 -4.37 -4.32 -15.92
N ILE A 206 -3.63 -4.73 -16.96
CA ILE A 206 -2.81 -3.83 -17.79
C ILE A 206 -3.70 -2.83 -18.55
N GLY A 207 -4.83 -3.27 -19.10
CA GLY A 207 -5.83 -2.40 -19.74
C GLY A 207 -6.38 -1.34 -18.78
N LEU A 208 -6.77 -1.73 -17.57
CA LEU A 208 -7.23 -0.80 -16.54
C LEU A 208 -6.15 0.22 -16.17
N TYR A 209 -4.90 -0.21 -16.02
CA TYR A 209 -3.79 0.70 -15.76
C TYR A 209 -3.62 1.72 -16.89
N THR A 210 -3.51 1.24 -18.13
CA THR A 210 -3.24 2.10 -19.29
C THR A 210 -4.39 3.06 -19.60
N GLU A 211 -5.63 2.57 -19.61
CA GLU A 211 -6.80 3.31 -20.06
C GLU A 211 -7.49 4.11 -18.96
N LYS A 212 -7.45 3.64 -17.70
CA LYS A 212 -8.17 4.27 -16.59
C LYS A 212 -7.27 5.06 -15.65
N ILE A 213 -6.01 4.68 -15.50
CA ILE A 213 -5.09 5.37 -14.59
C ILE A 213 -4.13 6.25 -15.38
N ARG A 214 -3.31 5.65 -16.23
CA ARG A 214 -2.24 6.32 -16.98
C ARG A 214 -2.75 7.42 -17.91
N ALA A 215 -3.89 7.19 -18.56
CA ALA A 215 -4.53 8.14 -19.46
C ALA A 215 -5.14 9.36 -18.74
N HIS A 216 -5.46 9.25 -17.45
CA HIS A 216 -6.09 10.30 -16.65
C HIS A 216 -5.09 11.00 -15.71
N ARG A 217 -3.79 10.81 -15.93
CA ARG A 217 -2.76 11.46 -15.15
C ARG A 217 -2.83 12.98 -15.29
N VAL A 218 -2.59 13.64 -14.18
CA VAL A 218 -2.64 15.08 -14.01
C VAL A 218 -1.23 15.65 -13.98
N ARG A 219 -1.06 16.85 -14.54
CA ARG A 219 0.26 17.48 -14.65
C ARG A 219 0.57 18.28 -13.40
N ASP A 220 1.75 18.05 -12.82
CA ASP A 220 2.32 18.88 -11.75
C ASP A 220 3.83 19.00 -11.91
N ARG A 221 4.39 20.21 -11.82
CA ARG A 221 5.84 20.52 -11.94
C ARG A 221 6.55 19.78 -13.10
N GLY A 222 5.85 19.59 -14.21
CA GLY A 222 6.36 18.90 -15.41
C GLY A 222 6.26 17.37 -15.41
N ALA A 223 5.77 16.75 -14.34
CA ALA A 223 5.46 15.32 -14.27
C ALA A 223 3.99 15.04 -14.57
N LEU A 224 3.69 13.81 -14.98
CA LEU A 224 2.33 13.28 -15.12
C LEU A 224 2.09 12.29 -13.97
N LEU A 225 1.17 12.61 -13.08
CA LEU A 225 0.94 11.91 -11.82
C LEU A 225 -0.43 11.25 -11.81
N PRO A 226 -0.58 10.07 -11.18
CA PRO A 226 -1.91 9.54 -10.87
C PRO A 226 -2.70 10.56 -10.05
N PRO A 227 -3.96 10.85 -10.40
CA PRO A 227 -4.79 11.78 -9.63
C PRO A 227 -5.13 11.19 -8.25
N GLU A 228 -5.25 12.04 -7.24
CA GLU A 228 -5.65 11.65 -5.88
C GLU A 228 -6.82 12.52 -5.41
N HIS A 229 -8.00 11.93 -5.28
CA HIS A 229 -9.25 12.59 -4.88
C HIS A 229 -9.55 13.87 -5.69
N GLY A 230 -9.32 13.81 -7.00
CA GLY A 230 -9.48 14.96 -7.92
C GLY A 230 -8.35 16.00 -7.86
N GLY A 231 -7.33 15.79 -7.05
CA GLY A 231 -6.14 16.65 -6.92
C GLY A 231 -4.90 16.12 -7.66
N ALA A 232 -3.91 17.00 -7.87
CA ALA A 232 -2.71 16.70 -8.65
C ALA A 232 -1.64 15.86 -7.91
N TYR A 233 -1.52 16.03 -6.60
CA TYR A 233 -0.56 15.30 -5.77
C TYR A 233 -0.89 15.42 -4.28
N ASP A 234 -0.77 14.31 -3.56
CA ASP A 234 -0.79 14.20 -2.10
C ASP A 234 0.54 13.58 -1.64
N ASN A 235 1.17 14.14 -0.61
CA ASN A 235 2.48 13.69 -0.17
C ASN A 235 2.51 12.26 0.39
N ASN A 236 1.38 11.76 0.86
CA ASN A 236 1.31 10.41 1.43
C ASN A 236 1.07 9.39 0.32
N TYR A 237 0.18 9.71 -0.63
CA TYR A 237 -0.21 8.77 -1.67
C TYR A 237 0.80 8.64 -2.81
N GLY A 238 1.66 9.64 -3.04
CA GLY A 238 2.76 9.55 -4.01
C GLY A 238 3.73 8.39 -3.71
N PRO A 239 4.36 8.37 -2.53
CA PRO A 239 5.22 7.26 -2.11
C PRO A 239 4.50 5.89 -2.03
N ILE A 240 3.24 5.84 -1.61
CA ILE A 240 2.41 4.62 -1.63
C ILE A 240 2.25 4.10 -3.07
N SER A 241 1.93 5.00 -4.00
CA SER A 241 1.82 4.68 -5.42
C SER A 241 3.14 4.15 -5.99
N LEU A 242 4.29 4.67 -5.56
CA LEU A 242 5.58 4.08 -5.93
C LEU A 242 5.72 2.64 -5.45
N SER A 243 5.28 2.31 -4.23
CA SER A 243 5.34 0.93 -3.74
C SER A 243 4.46 0.00 -4.59
N PHE A 244 3.27 0.46 -5.01
CA PHE A 244 2.45 -0.30 -5.94
C PHE A 244 3.07 -0.45 -7.33
N LEU A 245 3.66 0.60 -7.90
CA LEU A 245 4.34 0.52 -9.20
C LEU A 245 5.55 -0.41 -9.16
N ALA A 246 6.33 -0.37 -8.08
CA ALA A 246 7.43 -1.29 -7.87
C ALA A 246 6.93 -2.75 -7.83
N GLN A 247 5.86 -3.02 -7.09
CA GLN A 247 5.29 -4.36 -7.01
C GLN A 247 4.68 -4.80 -8.34
N ALA A 248 3.93 -3.92 -9.04
CA ALA A 248 3.38 -4.18 -10.36
C ALA A 248 4.48 -4.59 -11.35
N HIS A 249 5.58 -3.83 -11.39
CA HIS A 249 6.73 -4.15 -12.23
C HIS A 249 7.35 -5.51 -11.87
N ARG A 250 7.57 -5.78 -10.57
CA ARG A 250 8.16 -7.05 -10.11
C ARG A 250 7.33 -8.28 -10.49
N VAL A 251 6.00 -8.19 -10.41
CA VAL A 251 5.12 -9.35 -10.66
C VAL A 251 4.76 -9.53 -12.12
N SER A 252 4.80 -8.46 -12.93
CA SER A 252 4.39 -8.50 -14.34
C SER A 252 5.54 -8.47 -15.34
N GLY A 253 6.69 -7.88 -14.98
CA GLY A 253 7.80 -7.59 -15.88
C GLY A 253 7.54 -6.44 -16.89
N GLU A 254 6.41 -5.73 -16.77
CA GLU A 254 6.04 -4.69 -17.73
C GLU A 254 6.75 -3.37 -17.44
N GLU A 255 7.57 -2.89 -18.39
CA GLU A 255 8.37 -1.66 -18.25
C GLU A 255 7.53 -0.40 -18.02
N ILE A 256 6.26 -0.39 -18.44
CA ILE A 256 5.36 0.75 -18.25
C ILE A 256 5.25 1.19 -16.78
N PHE A 257 5.23 0.23 -15.86
CA PHE A 257 5.18 0.51 -14.42
C PHE A 257 6.51 1.07 -13.92
N ALA A 258 7.62 0.59 -14.48
CA ALA A 258 8.95 1.03 -14.13
C ALA A 258 9.23 2.45 -14.64
N GLU A 259 8.82 2.77 -15.88
CA GLU A 259 8.93 4.10 -16.48
C GLU A 259 8.09 5.14 -15.72
N ASP A 260 6.81 4.83 -15.46
CA ASP A 260 5.92 5.73 -14.75
C ASP A 260 6.36 5.89 -13.28
N GLY A 261 6.93 4.83 -12.67
CA GLY A 261 7.56 4.91 -11.36
C GLY A 261 8.84 5.74 -11.34
N ASP A 262 9.70 5.63 -12.35
CA ASP A 262 10.90 6.47 -12.48
C ASP A 262 10.51 7.97 -12.63
N ALA A 263 9.40 8.26 -13.32
CA ALA A 263 8.87 9.62 -13.43
C ALA A 263 8.36 10.16 -12.09
N LEU A 264 7.55 9.38 -11.37
CA LEU A 264 7.03 9.73 -10.04
C LEU A 264 8.18 9.87 -9.01
N ALA A 265 9.18 9.00 -9.07
CA ALA A 265 10.35 9.03 -8.20
C ALA A 265 11.20 10.28 -8.39
N ARG A 266 11.44 10.70 -9.64
CA ARG A 266 12.13 11.98 -9.93
C ARG A 266 11.31 13.18 -9.49
N TYR A 267 9.99 13.11 -9.63
CA TYR A 267 9.08 14.15 -9.15
C TYR A 267 9.17 14.30 -7.62
N ILE A 268 9.14 13.19 -6.87
CA ILE A 268 9.35 13.21 -5.41
C ILE A 268 10.74 13.74 -5.06
N ASP A 269 11.79 13.31 -5.76
CA ASP A 269 13.14 13.85 -5.53
C ASP A 269 13.19 15.37 -5.67
N ALA A 270 12.55 15.92 -6.70
CA ALA A 270 12.51 17.36 -6.97
C ALA A 270 11.74 18.16 -5.89
N ARG A 271 10.86 17.51 -5.13
CA ARG A 271 10.12 18.15 -4.03
C ARG A 271 10.86 18.10 -2.70
N LEU A 272 11.61 17.03 -2.47
CA LEU A 272 12.33 16.82 -1.23
C LEU A 272 13.44 17.85 -1.05
N THR A 273 13.44 18.51 0.12
CA THR A 273 14.58 19.32 0.54
C THR A 273 15.86 18.46 0.67
N GLY A 274 17.01 19.10 0.84
CA GLY A 274 18.30 18.41 1.02
C GLY A 274 18.28 17.44 2.21
N GLY A 275 17.64 17.83 3.31
CA GLY A 275 17.38 17.01 4.48
C GLY A 275 16.19 16.06 4.36
N GLY A 276 15.44 16.10 3.25
CA GLY A 276 14.37 15.15 2.93
C GLY A 276 12.98 15.50 3.46
N PHE A 277 12.72 16.76 3.77
CA PHE A 277 11.38 17.24 4.09
C PHE A 277 10.58 17.45 2.79
N ASP A 278 9.29 17.11 2.80
CA ASP A 278 8.32 17.45 1.74
C ASP A 278 7.14 18.21 2.35
N ASN A 279 6.79 19.38 1.78
CA ASN A 279 5.62 20.17 2.17
C ASN A 279 4.40 19.69 1.36
N GLY A 280 3.49 19.01 2.04
CA GLY A 280 2.79 17.89 1.44
C GLY A 280 1.31 18.03 1.06
N GLY A 281 0.86 19.21 0.66
CA GLY A 281 -0.52 19.36 0.15
C GLY A 281 -1.61 19.36 1.24
N PRO A 282 -2.90 19.42 0.85
CA PRO A 282 -4.00 19.84 1.71
C PRO A 282 -4.56 18.77 2.66
N ARG A 283 -4.23 17.49 2.49
CA ARG A 283 -4.72 16.40 3.35
C ARG A 283 -3.65 15.93 4.33
N TYR A 284 -3.97 16.11 5.60
CA TYR A 284 -3.14 15.77 6.76
C TYR A 284 -3.80 14.61 7.50
N SER A 285 -4.03 13.46 6.85
CA SER A 285 -4.61 12.29 7.52
C SER A 285 -4.69 11.09 6.59
N GLU A 286 -3.85 10.10 6.85
CA GLU A 286 -4.22 8.69 7.07
C GLU A 286 -2.95 8.05 7.61
N GLN A 287 -2.99 7.61 8.88
CA GLN A 287 -1.91 6.92 9.61
C GLN A 287 -0.53 7.05 8.93
N HIS A 288 0.16 8.18 9.10
CA HIS A 288 1.47 8.37 8.49
C HIS A 288 2.45 7.41 9.21
N SER A 289 2.55 6.21 8.68
CA SER A 289 3.35 5.14 9.24
C SER A 289 4.67 5.00 8.49
N GLY A 290 4.85 5.74 7.38
CA GLY A 290 6.10 5.97 6.66
C GLY A 290 6.66 4.71 6.01
N PHE A 291 6.22 3.53 6.41
CA PHE A 291 6.67 2.23 5.94
C PHE A 291 6.00 1.84 4.62
N GLU A 292 4.77 2.28 4.39
CA GLU A 292 4.02 2.10 3.15
C GLU A 292 4.74 2.71 1.94
N SER A 293 5.62 3.68 2.22
CA SER A 293 6.48 4.37 1.27
C SER A 293 7.80 3.64 0.99
N VAL A 294 8.23 2.72 1.86
CA VAL A 294 9.62 2.23 1.88
C VAL A 294 9.96 1.39 0.66
N LEU A 295 9.10 0.44 0.26
CA LEU A 295 9.38 -0.41 -0.90
C LEU A 295 9.59 0.43 -2.15
N GLY A 296 8.63 1.30 -2.47
CA GLY A 296 8.67 2.14 -3.67
C GLY A 296 9.86 3.08 -3.67
N LEU A 297 10.04 3.84 -2.58
CA LEU A 297 11.17 4.76 -2.47
C LEU A 297 12.51 4.02 -2.57
N ARG A 298 12.66 2.85 -1.95
CA ARG A 298 13.91 2.06 -2.02
C ARG A 298 14.17 1.50 -3.41
N TYR A 299 13.15 0.90 -4.01
CA TYR A 299 13.23 0.32 -5.35
C TYR A 299 13.59 1.37 -6.39
N PHE A 300 12.87 2.49 -6.42
CA PHE A 300 13.08 3.54 -7.40
C PHE A 300 14.28 4.44 -7.08
N SER A 301 14.65 4.62 -5.80
CA SER A 301 15.91 5.28 -5.41
C SER A 301 17.11 4.65 -6.12
N ARG A 302 17.14 3.30 -6.14
CA ARG A 302 18.18 2.56 -6.85
C ARG A 302 18.09 2.74 -8.37
N ARG A 303 16.89 2.70 -8.95
CA ARG A 303 16.69 2.83 -10.41
C ARG A 303 17.06 4.21 -10.95
N ILE A 304 16.63 5.28 -10.28
CA ILE A 304 16.88 6.65 -10.74
C ILE A 304 18.25 7.18 -10.30
N GLY A 305 18.94 6.47 -9.40
CA GLY A 305 20.23 6.88 -8.87
C GLY A 305 20.15 8.15 -8.01
N SER A 306 19.11 8.27 -7.17
CA SER A 306 18.97 9.37 -6.21
C SER A 306 18.52 8.86 -4.85
N ASP A 307 18.99 9.52 -3.79
CA ASP A 307 18.69 9.16 -2.41
C ASP A 307 17.27 9.52 -1.97
N LEU A 308 16.26 8.77 -2.40
CA LEU A 308 14.90 8.95 -1.89
C LEU A 308 14.75 8.48 -0.43
N GLY A 309 15.73 7.75 0.10
CA GLY A 309 15.73 7.28 1.48
C GLY A 309 15.80 8.40 2.51
N ARG A 310 16.27 9.59 2.11
CA ARG A 310 16.23 10.79 2.94
C ARG A 310 14.83 11.27 3.26
N TYR A 311 13.81 10.83 2.50
CA TYR A 311 12.40 11.14 2.76
C TYR A 311 12.10 10.96 4.25
N ARG A 312 11.56 12.00 4.88
CA ARG A 312 11.30 12.00 6.31
C ARG A 312 9.88 11.52 6.61
N GLY A 313 9.80 10.37 7.26
CA GLY A 313 8.56 9.92 7.91
C GLY A 313 8.34 10.65 9.24
N ASP A 314 7.09 10.71 9.68
CA ASP A 314 6.62 11.42 10.88
C ASP A 314 6.51 10.52 12.15
N THR A 315 6.87 9.28 11.97
CA THR A 315 6.56 8.16 12.84
C THR A 315 7.82 7.55 13.45
N ARG A 316 7.66 6.97 14.64
CA ARG A 316 8.70 6.11 15.27
C ARG A 316 8.65 4.67 14.73
N TRP A 317 7.53 4.32 14.11
CA TRP A 317 7.07 2.99 13.72
C TRP A 317 7.21 2.81 12.21
N GLY A 318 8.45 2.88 11.69
CA GLY A 318 8.70 2.83 10.25
C GLY A 318 8.66 1.41 9.65
N ARG A 319 7.89 0.48 10.23
CA ARG A 319 7.94 -0.94 9.84
C ARG A 319 6.59 -1.64 9.69
N HIS A 320 5.54 -1.20 10.38
CA HIS A 320 4.18 -1.72 10.17
C HIS A 320 3.16 -0.66 10.55
N ALA A 321 1.92 -0.85 10.12
CA ALA A 321 0.83 0.03 10.52
C ALA A 321 0.53 -0.21 12.00
N ALA A 322 0.30 0.88 12.72
CA ALA A 322 -0.02 0.87 14.12
C ALA A 322 -1.08 1.93 14.39
N GLY A 323 -2.06 1.59 15.22
CA GLY A 323 -3.06 2.55 15.65
C GLY A 323 -2.50 3.59 16.63
N PRO A 324 -3.32 4.55 17.07
CA PRO A 324 -2.89 5.61 18.00
C PRO A 324 -2.32 5.12 19.33
N ASP A 325 -2.73 3.93 19.77
CA ASP A 325 -2.23 3.23 20.96
C ASP A 325 -0.92 2.47 20.74
N GLY A 326 -0.41 2.44 19.51
CA GLY A 326 0.77 1.70 19.10
C GLY A 326 0.51 0.22 18.79
N GLY A 327 -0.72 -0.26 18.93
CA GLY A 327 -1.08 -1.65 18.63
C GLY A 327 -1.06 -1.94 17.13
N VAL A 328 -0.60 -3.14 16.76
CA VAL A 328 -0.51 -3.58 15.36
C VAL A 328 -1.85 -3.44 14.63
N ASP A 329 -1.75 -2.87 13.43
CA ASP A 329 -2.83 -2.65 12.49
C ASP A 329 -2.51 -3.39 11.18
N GLY A 330 -3.48 -4.14 10.66
CA GLY A 330 -3.34 -4.93 9.45
C GLY A 330 -3.58 -4.16 8.15
N HIS A 331 -4.06 -2.92 8.23
CA HIS A 331 -4.55 -2.14 7.10
C HIS A 331 -3.54 -2.07 5.96
N PHE A 332 -2.24 -1.83 6.20
CA PHE A 332 -1.20 -1.79 5.16
C PHE A 332 -0.23 -2.98 5.22
N ALA A 333 -0.61 -4.10 5.84
CA ALA A 333 0.29 -5.22 6.07
C ALA A 333 0.92 -5.78 4.78
N TRP A 334 0.24 -5.70 3.63
CA TRP A 334 0.83 -6.14 2.36
C TRP A 334 2.12 -5.41 2.00
N MET A 335 2.24 -4.12 2.34
CA MET A 335 3.46 -3.34 2.07
C MET A 335 4.65 -3.89 2.83
N LEU A 336 4.45 -4.28 4.10
CA LEU A 336 5.52 -4.89 4.90
C LEU A 336 5.92 -6.25 4.32
N VAL A 337 4.96 -7.07 3.88
CA VAL A 337 5.25 -8.35 3.20
C VAL A 337 6.16 -8.11 2.00
N TRP A 338 5.78 -7.19 1.11
CA TRP A 338 6.56 -6.90 -0.10
C TRP A 338 7.92 -6.28 0.20
N GLN A 339 8.01 -5.43 1.23
CA GLN A 339 9.25 -4.82 1.70
C GLN A 339 10.24 -5.86 2.23
N ILE A 340 9.77 -6.85 3.01
CA ILE A 340 10.62 -7.93 3.55
C ILE A 340 11.12 -8.84 2.42
N GLN A 341 10.29 -9.07 1.40
CA GLN A 341 10.63 -9.90 0.26
C GLN A 341 11.50 -9.20 -0.80
N ASP A 342 11.64 -7.87 -0.74
CA ASP A 342 12.45 -7.10 -1.68
C ASP A 342 13.91 -6.98 -1.21
N PRO A 343 14.89 -7.46 -2.00
CA PRO A 343 16.31 -7.41 -1.65
C PRO A 343 16.97 -6.06 -1.98
N THR A 344 16.24 -5.11 -2.59
CA THR A 344 16.82 -3.85 -3.06
C THR A 344 17.41 -3.05 -1.91
N ARG A 345 18.57 -2.42 -2.14
CA ARG A 345 19.24 -1.54 -1.18
C ARG A 345 19.05 -0.09 -1.56
N TRP A 346 18.98 0.77 -0.56
CA TRP A 346 18.93 2.22 -0.74
C TRP A 346 20.12 2.71 -1.58
N HIS A 347 19.84 3.58 -2.55
CA HIS A 347 20.85 4.47 -3.08
C HIS A 347 20.98 5.66 -2.12
N ARG A 348 22.20 6.04 -1.72
CA ARG A 348 22.43 7.04 -0.64
C ARG A 348 23.09 8.33 -1.09
N THR A 349 23.29 8.50 -2.41
CA THR A 349 23.84 9.74 -2.96
C THR A 349 22.68 10.57 -3.53
N PRO A 350 22.44 11.80 -3.04
CA PRO A 350 21.43 12.67 -3.65
C PRO A 350 21.80 13.02 -5.09
N SER A 351 20.81 13.17 -5.95
CA SER A 351 21.02 13.73 -7.30
C SER A 351 21.53 15.16 -7.21
N THR A 352 22.58 15.44 -8.00
CA THR A 352 23.13 16.79 -8.25
C THR A 352 22.60 17.41 -9.54
N GLU A 353 21.80 16.66 -10.31
CA GLU A 353 21.21 17.16 -11.55
C GLU A 353 20.26 18.32 -11.24
N PRO A 354 20.39 19.46 -11.93
CA PRO A 354 19.48 20.58 -11.73
C PRO A 354 18.08 20.20 -12.21
N VAL A 355 17.08 20.38 -11.35
CA VAL A 355 15.66 20.18 -11.68
C VAL A 355 14.96 21.53 -11.61
N ARG A 356 14.09 21.84 -12.57
CA ARG A 356 13.44 23.17 -12.69
C ARG A 356 12.83 23.65 -11.37
N HIS A 357 12.15 22.76 -10.65
CA HIS A 357 11.41 23.10 -9.43
C HIS A 357 12.25 22.87 -8.16
N GLN A 358 13.58 22.84 -8.27
CA GLN A 358 14.46 22.58 -7.15
C GLN A 358 15.82 23.26 -7.27
N LEU A 359 16.29 23.81 -6.16
CA LEU A 359 17.69 24.24 -5.99
C LEU A 359 18.28 23.53 -4.77
N ARG A 360 19.52 23.04 -4.91
CA ARG A 360 20.31 22.46 -3.82
C ARG A 360 21.73 22.99 -3.88
N ALA A 361 22.23 23.50 -2.76
CA ALA A 361 23.60 23.95 -2.61
C ALA A 361 24.05 23.73 -1.16
N GLY A 362 24.91 22.74 -0.93
CA GLY A 362 25.37 22.38 0.41
C GLY A 362 24.20 22.02 1.33
N THR A 363 24.05 22.78 2.42
CA THR A 363 22.98 22.61 3.41
C THR A 363 21.74 23.46 3.14
N VAL A 364 21.69 24.12 1.97
CA VAL A 364 20.56 24.95 1.55
C VAL A 364 19.83 24.28 0.41
N SER A 365 18.50 24.21 0.50
CA SER A 365 17.67 23.78 -0.60
C SER A 365 16.36 24.56 -0.66
N VAL A 366 15.84 24.73 -1.87
CA VAL A 366 14.54 25.35 -2.12
C VAL A 366 13.78 24.44 -3.08
N ALA A 367 12.60 23.98 -2.68
CA ALA A 367 11.65 23.38 -3.60
C ALA A 367 10.61 24.43 -3.99
N PHE A 368 10.22 24.41 -5.26
CA PHE A 368 9.28 25.37 -5.83
C PHE A 368 7.98 24.69 -6.23
N ASP A 369 6.89 25.43 -6.24
CA ASP A 369 5.64 25.01 -6.86
C ASP A 369 5.68 25.08 -8.40
N ASP A 370 4.55 24.76 -9.03
CA ASP A 370 4.37 24.81 -10.49
C ASP A 370 4.54 26.23 -11.06
N ARG A 371 4.31 27.27 -10.24
CA ARG A 371 4.46 28.69 -10.57
C ARG A 371 5.85 29.25 -10.24
N MET A 372 6.78 28.41 -9.81
CA MET A 372 8.13 28.81 -9.36
C MET A 372 8.12 29.67 -8.09
N THR A 373 7.10 29.55 -7.25
CA THR A 373 7.09 30.13 -5.90
C THR A 373 7.75 29.14 -4.93
N PRO A 374 8.68 29.58 -4.05
CA PRO A 374 9.23 28.71 -3.01
C PRO A 374 8.12 28.10 -2.15
N SER A 375 8.00 26.77 -2.14
CA SER A 375 7.03 26.03 -1.33
C SER A 375 7.63 25.42 -0.07
N VAL A 376 8.95 25.23 -0.07
CA VAL A 376 9.72 24.94 1.15
C VAL A 376 11.17 25.36 0.94
N VAL A 377 11.73 26.01 1.94
CA VAL A 377 13.17 26.32 2.03
C VAL A 377 13.74 25.58 3.22
N GLU A 378 14.86 24.90 3.01
CA GLU A 378 15.70 24.38 4.09
C GLU A 378 17.04 25.11 4.09
N ALA A 379 17.49 25.55 5.28
CA ALA A 379 18.83 26.07 5.50
C ALA A 379 19.40 25.46 6.80
N GLY A 380 20.40 24.58 6.66
CA GLY A 380 21.06 23.96 7.82
C GLY A 380 20.10 23.18 8.72
N GLY A 381 19.12 22.48 8.13
CA GLY A 381 18.07 21.76 8.87
C GLY A 381 16.96 22.62 9.46
N THR A 382 16.95 23.94 9.18
CA THR A 382 15.84 24.84 9.50
C THR A 382 14.92 24.99 8.30
N TYR A 383 13.61 24.82 8.51
CA TYR A 383 12.61 24.85 7.44
C TYR A 383 11.76 26.13 7.49
N TYR A 384 11.47 26.67 6.32
CA TYR A 384 10.50 27.73 6.09
C TYR A 384 9.48 27.24 5.07
N LEU A 385 8.20 27.23 5.47
CA LEU A 385 7.07 26.74 4.69
C LEU A 385 6.29 27.90 4.07
#